data_AF-A0A4Q8QK79-F1
#
_entry.id   AF-A0A4Q8QK79-F1
#
_cell.length_a   1.000
_cell.length_b   1.000
_cell.length_c   1.000
_cell.angle_alpha   90.00
_cell.angle_beta   90.00
_cell.angle_gamma   90.00
#
_symmetry.space_group_name_H-M   'P 1'
#
loop_
_entity.id
_entity.type
_entity.pdbx_description
1 polymer ?
#
loop_
_entity_poly.entity_id
_entity_poly.type
_entity_poly.pdbx_seq_one_letter_code
_entity_poly.pdbx_strand_id
1 'polypeptide(L)'
;EKWVLGYEGKMAIHPSQIDTIHEVLTPSADQIAWARELIDAMEVAAREGRGAVKDKNGDMIDLMHVKLANKLLERVARIRSVS
;
A
#
# COMPACT_ATOMS: atom_id res chain seq x y z
N GLU A 1 13.53 4.65 1.64
CA GLU A 1 12.66 3.75 0.85
C GLU A 1 12.66 2.36 1.47
N LYS A 2 11.59 1.95 2.19
CA LYS A 2 11.55 0.66 2.93
C LYS A 2 11.14 -0.57 2.09
N TRP A 3 10.87 -0.44 0.78
CA TRP A 3 10.13 -1.46 0.00
C TRP A 3 10.68 -1.77 -1.41
N VAL A 4 11.97 -1.56 -1.67
CA VAL A 4 12.57 -1.60 -3.02
C VAL A 4 12.32 -2.92 -3.79
N LEU A 5 12.17 -4.06 -3.09
CA LEU A 5 12.05 -5.38 -3.71
C LEU A 5 10.68 -6.07 -3.53
N GLY A 6 9.74 -5.44 -2.83
CA GLY A 6 8.37 -5.99 -2.66
C GLY A 6 8.23 -7.15 -1.66
N TYR A 7 9.20 -7.41 -0.78
CA TYR A 7 9.07 -8.42 0.27
C TYR A 7 8.02 -8.02 1.32
N GLU A 8 7.13 -8.96 1.68
CA GLU A 8 6.06 -8.73 2.66
C GLU A 8 6.38 -9.29 4.05
N GLY A 9 7.51 -10.00 4.20
CA GLY A 9 7.90 -10.69 5.43
C GLY A 9 9.38 -11.07 5.45
N LYS A 10 9.85 -11.46 6.63
CA LYS A 10 11.21 -11.98 6.85
C LYS A 10 11.14 -13.10 7.88
N MET A 11 11.88 -14.19 7.64
CA MET A 11 12.05 -15.24 8.64
C MET A 11 12.84 -14.72 9.84
N ALA A 12 12.32 -14.99 11.04
CA ALA A 12 13.00 -14.75 12.31
C ALA A 12 13.56 -16.07 12.85
N ILE A 13 14.85 -16.08 13.19
CA ILE A 13 15.52 -17.23 13.82
C ILE A 13 15.77 -17.01 15.32
N HIS A 14 15.54 -15.79 15.80
CA HIS A 14 15.68 -15.41 17.20
C HIS A 14 14.58 -14.40 17.59
N PRO A 15 13.99 -14.50 18.80
CA PRO A 15 12.90 -13.60 19.22
C PRO A 15 13.25 -12.11 19.15
N SER A 16 14.50 -11.73 19.41
CA SER A 16 14.94 -10.32 19.33
C SER A 16 14.83 -9.68 17.94
N GLN A 17 14.57 -10.47 16.88
CA GLN A 17 14.39 -9.96 15.52
C GLN A 17 12.96 -9.53 15.24
N ILE A 18 11.99 -9.98 16.05
CA ILE A 18 10.55 -9.83 15.79
C ILE A 18 10.18 -8.34 15.68
N ASP A 19 10.56 -7.53 16.66
CA ASP A 19 10.19 -6.12 16.71
C ASP A 19 10.76 -5.35 15.51
N THR A 20 12.04 -5.56 15.19
CA THR A 20 12.68 -4.92 14.03
C THR A 20 12.03 -5.37 12.71
N ILE A 21 11.68 -6.65 12.57
CA ILE A 21 10.98 -7.16 11.38
C ILE A 21 9.63 -6.47 11.23
N HIS A 22 8.86 -6.36 12.30
CA HIS A 22 7.57 -5.68 12.29
C HIS A 22 7.71 -4.19 11.99
N GLU A 23 8.65 -3.49 12.62
CA GLU A 23 8.88 -2.04 12.40
C GLU A 23 9.26 -1.71 10.95
N VAL A 24 10.00 -2.60 10.28
CA VAL A 24 10.46 -2.39 8.90
C VAL A 24 9.38 -2.81 7.90
N LEU A 25 8.68 -3.92 8.13
CA LEU A 25 7.79 -4.53 7.15
C LEU A 25 6.30 -4.22 7.38
N THR A 26 5.94 -3.54 8.46
CA THR A 26 4.58 -3.03 8.64
C THR A 26 4.39 -1.80 7.74
N PRO A 27 3.33 -1.74 6.92
CA PRO A 27 3.01 -0.55 6.13
C PRO A 27 2.85 0.69 7.02
N SER A 28 3.45 1.81 6.63
CA SER A 28 3.33 3.07 7.35
C SER A 28 1.96 3.73 7.13
N ALA A 29 1.61 4.67 8.00
CA ALA A 29 0.38 5.46 7.85
C ALA A 29 0.33 6.20 6.49
N ASP A 30 1.45 6.75 6.04
CA ASP A 30 1.54 7.46 4.75
C ASP A 30 1.27 6.54 3.57
N GLN A 31 1.77 5.30 3.61
CA GLN A 31 1.51 4.31 2.56
C GLN A 31 0.03 3.92 2.51
N ILE A 32 -0.62 3.80 3.67
CA ILE A 32 -2.04 3.52 3.78
C ILE A 32 -2.87 4.70 3.27
N ALA A 33 -2.49 5.93 3.61
CA ALA A 33 -3.15 7.14 3.15
C ALA A 33 -3.02 7.28 1.62
N TRP A 34 -1.82 7.12 1.08
CA TRP A 34 -1.56 7.13 -0.36
C TRP A 34 -2.44 6.13 -1.10
N ALA A 35 -2.54 4.89 -0.62
CA ALA A 35 -3.36 3.86 -1.26
C ALA A 35 -4.85 4.24 -1.28
N ARG A 36 -5.36 4.89 -0.24
CA ARG A 36 -6.75 5.36 -0.16
C ARG A 36 -7.00 6.51 -1.13
N GLU A 37 -6.15 7.55 -1.07
CA GLU A 37 -6.22 8.71 -1.96
C GLU A 37 -6.19 8.30 -3.44
N LEU A 38 -5.36 7.31 -3.78
CA LEU A 38 -5.23 6.77 -5.13
C LEU A 38 -6.52 6.11 -5.61
N ILE A 39 -7.13 5.28 -4.77
CA ILE A 39 -8.40 4.60 -5.10
C ILE A 39 -9.51 5.63 -5.28
N ASP A 40 -9.65 6.58 -4.36
CA ASP A 40 -10.66 7.64 -4.43
C ASP A 40 -10.51 8.47 -5.71
N ALA A 41 -9.28 8.85 -6.08
CA ALA A 41 -9.00 9.59 -7.31
C ALA A 41 -9.40 8.81 -8.57
N MET A 42 -9.14 7.50 -8.60
CA MET A 42 -9.51 6.63 -9.72
C MET A 42 -11.01 6.35 -9.80
N GLU A 43 -11.72 6.30 -8.67
CA GLU A 43 -13.18 6.21 -8.68
C GLU A 43 -13.83 7.45 -9.29
N VAL A 44 -13.32 8.64 -8.96
CA VAL A 44 -13.77 9.90 -9.59
C VAL A 44 -13.47 9.87 -11.10
N ALA A 45 -12.27 9.46 -11.48
CA ALA A 45 -11.88 9.34 -12.88
C ALA A 45 -12.81 8.41 -13.68
N ALA A 46 -13.11 7.24 -13.12
CA ALA A 46 -13.93 6.23 -13.76
C ALA A 46 -15.36 6.75 -14.00
N ARG A 47 -15.92 7.52 -13.07
CA ARG A 47 -17.24 8.17 -13.23
C ARG A 47 -17.27 9.18 -14.37
N GLU A 48 -16.13 9.80 -14.67
CA GLU A 48 -15.95 10.74 -15.78
C GLU A 48 -15.52 10.06 -17.08
N GLY A 49 -15.47 8.72 -17.12
CA GLY A 49 -15.04 7.95 -18.30
C GLY A 49 -13.54 7.98 -18.57
N ARG A 50 -12.72 8.37 -17.58
CA ARG A 50 -11.25 8.42 -17.68
C ARG A 50 -10.63 7.14 -17.13
N GLY A 51 -9.73 6.53 -17.90
CA GLY A 51 -8.99 5.32 -17.50
C GLY A 51 -7.70 5.58 -16.70
N ALA A 52 -7.28 6.84 -16.59
CA ALA A 52 -6.09 7.28 -15.87
C ALA A 52 -6.23 8.73 -15.40
N VAL A 53 -5.54 9.08 -14.31
CA VAL A 53 -5.46 10.44 -13.76
C VAL A 53 -4.06 10.79 -13.32
N LYS A 54 -3.80 12.08 -13.11
CA LYS A 54 -2.59 12.54 -12.43
C LYS A 54 -2.87 12.68 -10.94
N ASP A 55 -1.95 12.19 -10.12
CA ASP A 55 -1.95 12.40 -8.68
C ASP A 55 -1.52 13.84 -8.33
N LYS A 56 -1.47 14.15 -7.02
CA LYS A 56 -1.05 15.48 -6.52
C LYS A 56 0.41 15.84 -6.83
N ASN A 57 1.25 14.84 -7.13
CA ASN A 57 2.65 15.00 -7.51
C ASN A 57 2.84 15.05 -9.04
N GLY A 58 1.77 14.81 -9.80
CA GLY A 58 1.78 14.77 -11.27
C GLY A 58 2.00 13.37 -11.86
N ASP A 59 2.07 12.34 -11.03
CA ASP A 59 2.28 10.95 -11.44
C ASP A 59 1.02 10.36 -12.06
N MET A 60 1.18 9.58 -13.13
CA MET A 60 0.06 8.93 -13.80
C MET A 60 -0.38 7.68 -13.03
N ILE A 61 -1.63 7.71 -12.58
CA ILE A 61 -2.32 6.60 -11.92
C ILE A 61 -3.26 5.95 -12.92
N ASP A 62 -3.31 4.62 -12.92
CA ASP A 62 -4.22 3.80 -13.70
C ASP A 62 -4.79 2.62 -12.89
N LEU A 63 -5.51 1.72 -13.56
CA LEU A 63 -6.08 0.52 -12.95
C LEU A 63 -5.05 -0.44 -12.33
N MET A 64 -3.80 -0.46 -12.81
CA MET A 64 -2.76 -1.30 -12.20
C MET A 64 -2.35 -0.77 -10.84
N HIS A 65 -2.28 0.55 -10.70
CA HIS A 65 -2.01 1.19 -9.41
C HIS A 65 -3.13 0.93 -8.40
N VAL A 66 -4.39 0.93 -8.84
CA VAL A 66 -5.55 0.57 -7.99
C VAL A 66 -5.42 -0.85 -7.45
N LYS A 67 -4.99 -1.81 -8.28
CA LYS A 67 -4.77 -3.20 -7.83
C LYS A 67 -3.67 -3.29 -6.75
N LEU A 68 -2.59 -2.54 -6.91
CA LEU A 68 -1.51 -2.49 -5.92
C LEU A 68 -1.98 -1.87 -4.60
N ALA A 69 -2.73 -0.76 -4.67
CA ALA A 69 -3.31 -0.09 -3.51
C ALA A 69 -4.27 -1.03 -2.75
N ASN A 70 -5.15 -1.73 -3.45
CA ASN A 70 -6.05 -2.72 -2.84
C ASN A 70 -5.30 -3.84 -2.14
N LYS A 71 -4.27 -4.43 -2.80
CA LYS A 71 -3.44 -5.47 -2.19
C LYS A 71 -2.78 -5.00 -0.89
N LEU A 72 -2.30 -3.75 -0.87
CA LEU A 72 -1.73 -3.15 0.34
C LEU A 72 -2.78 -3.03 1.46
N LEU A 73 -3.97 -2.50 1.15
CA LEU A 73 -5.04 -2.32 2.13
C LEU A 73 -5.57 -3.65 2.68
N GLU A 74 -5.69 -4.68 1.84
CA GLU A 74 -6.02 -6.03 2.27
C GLU A 74 -4.98 -6.59 3.25
N ARG A 75 -3.68 -6.37 2.98
CA ARG A 75 -2.61 -6.79 3.89
C ARG A 75 -2.69 -6.08 5.23
N VAL A 76 -2.99 -4.77 5.22
CA VAL A 76 -3.19 -3.99 6.45
C VAL A 76 -4.40 -4.49 7.24
N ALA A 77 -5.50 -4.84 6.56
CA ALA A 77 -6.68 -5.43 7.19
C ALA A 77 -6.34 -6.76 7.87
N ARG A 78 -5.57 -7.64 7.21
CA ARG A 78 -5.09 -8.90 7.80
C ARG A 78 -4.22 -8.69 9.04
N ILE A 79 -3.31 -7.71 9.04
CA ILE A 79 -2.48 -7.41 10.22
C ILE A 79 -3.37 -6.96 11.39
N ARG A 80 -4.34 -6.07 11.12
CA ARG A 80 -5.26 -5.53 12.13
C ARG A 80 -6.25 -6.56 12.68
N SER A 81 -6.60 -7.61 11.94
CA SER A 81 -7.53 -8.64 12.44
C SER A 81 -6.90 -9.57 13.47
N VAL A 82 -5.57 -9.55 13.64
CA VAL A 82 -4.82 -10.45 14.52
C VAL A 82 -4.02 -9.69 15.58
N SER A 83 -4.08 -8.34 15.57
CA SER A 83 -3.56 -7.48 16.64
C SER A 83 -4.68 -7.08 17.59
#